data_AF-A0A9D2U4A3-F1
#
_entry.id   AF-A0A9D2U4A3-F1
#
_cell.length_a   1.000
_cell.length_b   1.000
_cell.length_c   1.000
_cell.angle_alpha   90.00
_cell.angle_beta   90.00
_cell.angle_gamma   90.00
#
_symmetry.space_group_name_H-M   'P 1'
#
loop_
_entity.id
_entity.type
_entity.pdbx_description
1 polymer ?
#
loop_
_entity_poly.entity_id
_entity_poly.type
_entity_poly.pdbx_seq_one_letter_code
_entity_poly.pdbx_strand_id
1 'polypeptide(L)'
;MEDLPVIDTVKLNNMVRDDAPIDKLIDACAEIDIFSCFDMVYEPPIDFIEECRKRWEQSPFRTTIEKKIGNTWYLIETECVGEEKLSDKVKRLIFSDKGVVCS
;
A
#
# COMPACT_ATOMS: atom_id res chain seq x y z
N MET A 1 -20.09 -14.79 -2.72
CA MET A 1 -20.18 -13.57 -3.54
C MET A 1 -21.15 -12.68 -2.80
N GLU A 2 -20.63 -11.92 -1.83
CA GLU A 2 -21.45 -10.96 -1.10
C GLU A 2 -21.82 -9.85 -2.07
N ASP A 3 -23.11 -9.50 -2.14
CA ASP A 3 -23.60 -8.44 -3.00
C ASP A 3 -22.94 -7.12 -2.57
N LEU A 4 -22.16 -6.52 -3.47
CA LEU A 4 -21.61 -5.18 -3.25
C LEU A 4 -22.78 -4.21 -3.03
N PRO A 5 -22.67 -3.26 -2.08
CA PRO A 5 -23.71 -2.27 -1.84
C PRO A 5 -23.97 -1.50 -3.15
N VAL A 6 -25.17 -1.69 -3.70
CA VAL A 6 -25.56 -1.05 -4.96
C VAL A 6 -25.89 0.40 -4.66
N ILE A 7 -24.97 1.29 -5.00
CA ILE A 7 -25.19 2.74 -4.94
C ILE A 7 -26.42 3.08 -5.80
N ASP A 8 -27.44 3.70 -5.21
CA ASP A 8 -28.59 4.23 -5.95
C ASP A 8 -28.20 5.52 -6.68
N THR A 9 -27.56 5.33 -7.83
CA THR A 9 -27.11 6.40 -8.72
C THR A 9 -28.25 7.28 -9.21
N VAL A 10 -29.47 6.75 -9.32
CA VAL A 10 -30.66 7.53 -9.75
C VAL A 10 -31.06 8.52 -8.67
N LYS A 11 -31.08 8.09 -7.41
CA LYS A 11 -31.37 8.95 -6.26
C LYS A 11 -30.33 10.07 -6.12
N LEU A 12 -29.04 9.74 -6.16
CA LEU A 12 -27.95 10.74 -6.08
C LEU A 12 -28.02 11.76 -7.23
N ASN A 13 -28.21 11.30 -8.47
CA ASN A 13 -28.32 12.18 -9.63
C ASN A 13 -29.52 13.14 -9.54
N ASN A 14 -30.65 12.68 -9.01
CA ASN A 14 -31.81 13.54 -8.77
C ASN A 14 -31.51 14.57 -7.67
N MET A 15 -30.86 14.18 -6.57
CA MET A 15 -30.49 15.12 -5.49
C MET A 15 -29.54 16.22 -5.97
N VAL A 16 -28.57 15.89 -6.82
CA VAL A 16 -27.67 16.87 -7.44
C VAL A 16 -28.43 17.77 -8.40
N ARG A 17 -29.32 17.21 -9.24
CA ARG A 17 -30.13 17.98 -10.19
C ARG A 17 -31.06 18.96 -9.48
N ASP A 18 -31.57 18.58 -8.32
CA ASP A 18 -32.54 19.36 -7.55
C ASP A 18 -31.86 20.33 -6.55
N ASP A 19 -30.54 20.57 -6.67
CA ASP A 19 -29.73 21.45 -5.82
C ASP A 19 -29.90 21.16 -4.31
N ALA A 20 -29.88 19.88 -3.96
CA ALA A 20 -30.00 19.45 -2.57
C ALA A 20 -28.86 20.05 -1.69
N PRO A 21 -29.15 20.37 -0.42
CA PRO A 21 -28.15 20.83 0.53
C PRO A 21 -26.93 19.88 0.63
N ILE A 22 -25.73 20.46 0.76
CA ILE A 22 -24.45 19.72 0.75
C ILE A 22 -24.40 18.64 1.85
N ASP A 23 -24.97 18.90 3.02
CA ASP A 23 -25.06 17.94 4.13
C ASP A 23 -25.81 16.67 3.73
N LYS A 24 -26.87 16.80 2.94
CA LYS A 24 -27.64 15.65 2.43
C LYS A 24 -26.91 14.90 1.33
N LEU A 25 -26.12 15.59 0.52
CA LEU A 25 -25.27 14.96 -0.50
C LEU A 25 -24.14 14.16 0.16
N ILE A 26 -23.53 14.69 1.22
CA ILE A 26 -22.50 13.97 1.99
C ILE A 26 -23.08 12.70 2.61
N ASP A 27 -24.25 12.79 3.23
CA ASP A 27 -24.94 11.64 3.82
C ASP A 27 -25.29 10.57 2.77
N ALA A 28 -25.80 10.99 1.61
CA ALA A 28 -26.10 10.07 0.50
C ALA A 28 -24.85 9.42 -0.13
N CYS A 29 -23.68 10.07 -0.03
CA CYS A 29 -22.40 9.52 -0.47
C CYS A 29 -21.70 8.68 0.60
N ALA A 30 -22.18 8.65 1.85
CA ALA A 30 -21.53 7.93 2.95
C ALA A 30 -21.49 6.40 2.73
N GLU A 31 -22.40 5.88 1.91
CA GLU A 31 -22.44 4.46 1.51
C GLU A 31 -21.45 4.13 0.38
N ILE A 32 -20.84 5.14 -0.25
CA ILE A 32 -19.81 4.94 -1.29
C ILE A 32 -18.50 4.58 -0.60
N ASP A 33 -18.20 3.29 -0.56
CA ASP A 33 -16.88 2.84 -0.15
C ASP A 33 -15.86 3.07 -1.27
N ILE A 34 -15.21 4.22 -1.23
CA ILE A 34 -14.09 4.55 -2.11
C ILE A 34 -12.87 3.64 -1.91
N PHE A 35 -12.76 2.96 -0.75
CA PHE A 35 -11.65 2.04 -0.51
C PHE A 35 -11.82 0.71 -1.24
N SER A 36 -13.06 0.30 -1.51
CA SER A 36 -13.39 -0.84 -2.38
C SER A 36 -12.79 -0.70 -3.79
N CYS A 37 -12.48 0.51 -4.28
CA CYS A 37 -11.79 0.69 -5.57
C CYS A 37 -10.34 0.18 -5.57
N PHE A 38 -9.74 0.02 -4.38
CA PHE A 38 -8.41 -0.56 -4.21
C PHE A 38 -8.46 -2.07 -3.93
N ASP A 39 -9.65 -2.60 -3.65
CA ASP A 39 -9.83 -4.04 -3.54
C ASP A 39 -9.74 -4.66 -4.94
N MET A 40 -8.93 -5.70 -5.04
CA MET A 40 -8.70 -6.35 -6.32
C MET A 40 -10.00 -7.04 -6.75
N VAL A 41 -10.63 -6.53 -7.83
CA VAL A 41 -11.88 -7.09 -8.39
C VAL A 41 -11.71 -8.55 -8.81
N TYR A 42 -10.47 -8.98 -9.06
CA TYR A 42 -10.09 -10.34 -9.39
C TYR A 42 -8.85 -10.73 -8.62
N GLU A 43 -8.78 -11.98 -8.17
CA GLU A 43 -7.52 -12.54 -7.69
C GLU A 43 -6.50 -12.56 -8.83
N PRO A 44 -5.27 -12.10 -8.59
CA PRO A 44 -4.23 -12.14 -9.60
C PRO A 44 -3.89 -13.61 -9.92
N PRO A 45 -3.45 -13.91 -11.15
CA PRO A 45 -3.05 -15.27 -11.53
C PRO A 45 -2.00 -15.87 -10.57
N ILE A 46 -2.09 -17.17 -10.31
CA ILE A 46 -1.23 -17.87 -9.33
C ILE A 46 0.25 -17.76 -9.70
N ASP A 47 0.56 -17.88 -10.99
CA ASP A 47 1.90 -17.72 -11.55
C ASP A 47 2.49 -16.34 -11.25
N PHE A 48 1.69 -15.27 -11.34
CA PHE A 48 2.11 -13.91 -10.97
C PHE A 48 2.43 -13.79 -9.48
N ILE A 49 1.60 -14.40 -8.60
CA ILE A 49 1.85 -14.39 -7.15
C ILE A 49 3.11 -15.18 -6.79
N GLU A 50 3.33 -16.34 -7.41
CA GLU A 50 4.54 -17.12 -7.19
C GLU A 50 5.80 -16.38 -7.67
N GLU A 51 5.73 -15.67 -8.80
CA GLU A 51 6.83 -14.85 -9.29
C GLU A 51 7.13 -13.68 -8.34
N CYS A 52 6.09 -13.00 -7.86
CA CYS A 52 6.22 -11.98 -6.83
C CYS A 52 6.90 -12.55 -5.58
N ARG A 53 6.45 -13.70 -5.07
CA ARG A 53 7.05 -14.32 -3.88
C ARG A 53 8.53 -14.63 -4.08
N LYS A 54 8.91 -15.22 -5.21
CA LYS A 54 10.32 -15.49 -5.56
C LYS A 54 11.16 -14.21 -5.56
N ARG A 55 10.62 -13.12 -6.11
CA ARG A 55 11.29 -11.82 -6.14
C ARG A 55 11.41 -11.18 -4.76
N TRP A 56 10.41 -11.37 -3.90
CA TRP A 56 10.44 -10.93 -2.50
C TRP A 56 11.42 -11.72 -1.64
N GLU A 57 11.50 -13.04 -1.83
CA GLU A 57 12.49 -13.91 -1.18
C GLU A 57 13.92 -13.52 -1.58
N GLN A 58 14.12 -13.06 -2.82
CA GLN A 58 15.40 -12.55 -3.34
C GLN A 58 15.58 -11.04 -3.12
N SER A 59 14.72 -10.41 -2.31
CA SER A 59 14.77 -8.97 -2.10
C SER A 59 16.14 -8.54 -1.55
N PRO A 60 16.81 -7.55 -2.14
CA PRO A 60 18.09 -7.04 -1.61
C PRO A 60 17.93 -6.40 -0.23
N PHE A 61 16.70 -6.17 0.21
CA PHE A 61 16.34 -5.64 1.52
C PHE A 61 16.17 -6.75 2.58
N ARG A 62 16.09 -8.02 2.18
CA ARG A 62 16.09 -9.17 3.07
C ARG A 62 17.44 -9.88 3.02
N THR A 63 18.31 -9.62 3.98
CA THR A 63 19.68 -10.14 3.98
C THR A 63 20.22 -10.29 5.40
N THR A 64 21.31 -11.02 5.55
CA THR A 64 22.02 -11.14 6.82
C THR A 64 23.35 -10.42 6.70
N ILE A 65 23.57 -9.41 7.54
CA ILE A 65 24.81 -8.63 7.57
C ILE A 65 25.52 -8.79 8.91
N GLU A 66 26.85 -8.86 8.86
CA GLU A 66 27.67 -8.69 10.06
C GLU A 66 27.93 -7.20 10.28
N LYS A 67 27.61 -6.70 11.47
CA LYS A 67 27.85 -5.31 11.83
C LYS A 67 28.40 -5.20 13.23
N LYS A 68 29.47 -4.41 13.38
CA LYS A 68 30.01 -4.05 14.69
C LYS A 68 29.25 -2.85 15.25
N ILE A 69 28.68 -3.00 16.44
CA ILE A 69 28.01 -1.93 17.18
C ILE A 69 28.73 -1.80 18.53
N GLY A 70 29.40 -0.67 18.74
CA GLY A 70 30.37 -0.54 19.84
C GLY A 70 31.54 -1.50 19.68
N ASN A 71 31.76 -2.36 20.68
CA ASN A 71 32.87 -3.33 20.69
C ASN A 71 32.44 -4.76 20.29
N THR A 72 31.16 -5.00 20.07
CA THR A 72 30.59 -6.33 19.83
C THR A 72 30.18 -6.49 18.37
N TRP A 73 30.42 -7.68 17.82
CA TRP A 73 29.96 -8.08 16.48
C TRP A 73 28.57 -8.71 16.57
N TYR A 74 27.66 -8.25 15.72
CA TYR A 74 26.31 -8.76 15.60
C TYR A 74 26.08 -9.32 14.20
N LEU A 75 25.40 -10.46 14.15
CA LEU A 75 24.78 -10.95 12.93
C LEU A 75 23.34 -10.41 12.92
N ILE A 76 23.03 -9.55 11.95
CA ILE A 76 21.75 -8.84 11.85
C ILE A 76 21.01 -9.36 10.62
N GLU A 77 19.84 -9.96 10.83
CA GLU A 77 18.90 -10.23 9.75
C GLU A 77 18.06 -8.97 9.50
N THR A 78 18.06 -8.49 8.26
CA THR A 78 17.20 -7.39 7.82
C THR A 78 15.97 -7.97 7.13
N GLU A 79 14.80 -7.46 7.46
CA GLU A 79 13.54 -7.80 6.79
C GLU A 79 12.81 -6.52 6.37
N CYS A 80 12.26 -6.50 5.16
CA CYS A 80 11.43 -5.40 4.69
C CYS A 80 9.96 -5.68 5.05
N VAL A 81 9.53 -5.21 6.21
CA VAL A 81 8.15 -5.42 6.73
C VAL A 81 7.11 -4.59 5.96
N GLY A 82 7.54 -3.66 5.10
CA GLY A 82 6.64 -2.85 4.26
C GLY A 82 5.94 -1.71 4.98
N GLU A 83 5.79 -1.78 6.31
CA GLU A 83 5.12 -0.77 7.16
C GLU A 83 5.94 0.52 7.40
N GLU A 84 7.19 0.56 6.94
CA GLU A 84 8.02 1.74 7.04
C GLU A 84 7.41 2.90 6.22
N LYS A 85 7.16 4.02 6.89
CA LYS A 85 6.65 5.26 6.27
C LYS A 85 7.59 5.74 5.18
N LEU A 86 7.03 6.32 4.13
CA LEU A 86 7.80 6.88 3.00
C LEU A 86 8.88 7.87 3.48
N SER A 87 8.57 8.69 4.50
CA SER A 87 9.53 9.65 5.08
C SER A 87 10.79 8.97 5.61
N ASP A 88 10.67 7.79 6.21
CA ASP A 88 11.79 7.10 6.83
C ASP A 88 12.59 6.33 5.77
N LYS A 89 11.92 5.78 4.76
CA LYS A 89 12.55 5.25 3.54
C LYS A 89 13.41 6.30 2.84
N VAL A 90 12.90 7.52 2.69
CA VAL A 90 13.61 8.64 2.05
C VAL A 90 14.80 9.10 2.89
N LYS A 91 14.65 9.21 4.22
CA LYS A 91 15.79 9.52 5.10
C LYS A 91 16.89 8.48 4.98
N ARG A 92 16.55 7.19 5.04
CA ARG A 92 17.55 6.12 4.87
C ARG A 92 18.25 6.20 3.52
N LEU A 93 17.54 6.57 2.45
CA LEU A 93 18.13 6.77 1.13
C LEU A 93 19.11 7.96 1.09
N ILE A 94 18.70 9.11 1.64
CA ILE A 94 19.50 10.35 1.66
C ILE A 94 20.74 10.19 2.55
N PHE A 95 20.61 9.49 3.69
CA PHE A 95 21.67 9.31 4.68
C PHE A 95 22.35 7.93 4.56
N SER A 96 22.15 7.22 3.47
CA SER A 96 22.86 5.97 3.21
C SER A 96 24.31 6.27 2.85
N ASP A 97 25.27 5.77 3.64
CA ASP A 97 26.71 5.81 3.33
C ASP A 97 27.07 5.04 2.04
N LYS A 98 26.13 4.22 1.53
CA LYS A 98 26.24 3.65 0.18
C LYS A 98 25.76 4.72 -0.80
N GLY A 99 26.72 5.42 -1.42
CA GLY A 99 26.45 6.41 -2.46
C GLY A 99 25.47 5.87 -3.50
N VAL A 100 24.57 6.74 -3.95
CA VAL A 100 23.56 6.42 -4.96
C VAL A 100 24.28 5.94 -6.23
N VAL A 101 24.30 4.64 -6.46
CA VAL A 101 24.64 4.10 -7.78
C VAL A 101 23.35 4.13 -8.58
N CYS A 102 23.14 5.22 -9.31
CA CYS A 102 22.17 5.26 -10.40
C CYS A 102 22.70 4.33 -11.51
N SER A 103 21.99 3.23 -11.77
CA SER A 103 22.11 2.45 -13.01
C SER A 103 21.03 2.87 -14.00
#